data_AF-A0A376TLD4-F1
#
_entry.id   AF-A0A376TLD4-F1
#
_cell.length_a   1.000
_cell.length_b   1.000
_cell.length_c   1.000
_cell.angle_alpha   90.00
_cell.angle_beta   90.00
_cell.angle_gamma   90.00
#
_symmetry.space_group_name_H-M   'P 1'
#
loop_
_entity.id
_entity.type
_entity.pdbx_description
1 polymer ?
#
loop_
_entity_poly.entity_id
_entity_poly.type
_entity_poly.pdbx_seq_one_letter_code
_entity_poly.pdbx_strand_id
1 'polypeptide(L)'
;MTGIILAVFALLAITRGLHGVARLMQGFVPLMAIIWVLTSLVICVMNIGQLPHVIWSIFESAFGWQEAAGGAAGYTLSQAITNGFQRSMFSNEAGMGSTPNAAAAAASWPPHPAAQGIVQMIGIFIDTLVICTASAMLILLAGNDTTYMPLEGIQLIQKAMRVLMGSWGAEFVTLVVILFAFSSIVANYIYAENNLFFLRLNNPKAIWCLRICTFATVIGGTLLSLPLMWQLADIIMACMAITNLTAILLLSPVVHTIASDYLRQRKLGVRPVFDPLRYPDIGRQLSPDAWDDVSQE
;
A
#
# COMPACT_ATOMS: atom_id res chain seq x y z
N MET A 1 5.04 -19.86 -16.13
CA MET A 1 4.56 -20.93 -15.23
C MET A 1 4.17 -20.39 -13.86
N THR A 2 5.07 -19.71 -13.14
CA THR A 2 4.77 -19.07 -11.84
C THR A 2 3.58 -18.11 -11.88
N GLY A 3 3.49 -17.26 -12.92
CA GLY A 3 2.35 -16.35 -13.10
C GLY A 3 1.00 -17.05 -13.25
N ILE A 4 0.95 -18.20 -13.93
CA ILE A 4 -0.28 -18.99 -14.09
C ILE A 4 -0.70 -19.57 -12.73
N ILE A 5 0.25 -20.13 -11.99
CA ILE A 5 0.00 -20.69 -10.65
C ILE A 5 -0.54 -19.59 -9.73
N LEU A 6 0.11 -18.42 -9.70
CA LEU A 6 -0.34 -17.27 -8.92
C LEU A 6 -1.74 -16.82 -9.33
N ALA A 7 -2.02 -16.71 -10.64
CA ALA A 7 -3.32 -16.32 -11.16
C ALA A 7 -4.43 -17.31 -10.75
N VAL A 8 -4.14 -18.62 -10.79
CA VAL A 8 -5.10 -19.66 -10.35
C VAL A 8 -5.38 -19.53 -8.85
N PHE A 9 -4.35 -19.40 -8.02
CA PHE A 9 -4.55 -19.22 -6.57
C PHE A 9 -5.31 -17.92 -6.27
N ALA A 10 -4.98 -16.81 -6.94
CA ALA A 10 -5.71 -15.55 -6.81
C ALA A 10 -7.18 -15.73 -7.21
N LEU A 11 -7.47 -16.39 -8.33
CA LEU A 11 -8.83 -16.67 -8.79
C LEU A 11 -9.63 -17.52 -7.79
N LEU A 12 -9.00 -18.55 -7.22
CA LEU A 12 -9.60 -19.38 -6.16
C LEU A 12 -9.83 -18.61 -4.85
N ALA A 13 -8.99 -17.62 -4.55
CA ALA A 13 -9.19 -16.77 -3.38
C ALA A 13 -10.36 -15.79 -3.59
N ILE A 14 -10.37 -15.06 -4.72
CA ILE A 14 -11.38 -14.03 -5.01
C ILE A 14 -12.77 -14.60 -5.26
N THR A 15 -12.89 -15.87 -5.67
CA THR A 15 -14.21 -16.53 -5.80
C THR A 15 -14.95 -16.68 -4.47
N ARG A 16 -14.25 -16.60 -3.33
CA ARG A 16 -14.86 -16.58 -1.99
C ARG A 16 -15.60 -15.27 -1.65
N GLY A 17 -15.50 -14.25 -2.50
CA GLY A 17 -16.13 -12.94 -2.30
C GLY A 17 -15.49 -12.11 -1.19
N LEU A 18 -15.99 -10.88 -1.02
CA LEU A 18 -15.41 -9.85 -0.15
C LEU A 18 -15.14 -10.33 1.29
N HIS A 19 -16.17 -10.86 1.97
CA HIS A 19 -16.03 -11.31 3.36
C HIS A 19 -15.06 -12.49 3.53
N GLY A 20 -15.06 -13.42 2.57
CA GLY A 20 -14.19 -14.59 2.60
C GLY A 20 -12.72 -14.19 2.42
N VAL A 21 -12.46 -13.27 1.49
CA VAL A 21 -11.13 -12.72 1.26
C VAL A 21 -10.65 -11.90 2.44
N ALA A 22 -11.50 -11.00 2.98
CA ALA A 22 -11.14 -10.20 4.16
C ALA A 22 -10.71 -11.09 5.33
N ARG A 23 -11.45 -12.17 5.60
CA ARG A 23 -11.12 -13.15 6.64
C ARG A 23 -9.79 -13.87 6.39
N LEU A 24 -9.49 -14.20 5.12
CA LEU A 24 -8.21 -14.79 4.75
C LEU A 24 -7.05 -13.80 4.98
N MET A 25 -7.21 -12.56 4.54
CA MET A 25 -6.19 -11.52 4.61
C MET A 25 -5.90 -11.06 6.04
N GLN A 26 -6.89 -11.09 6.94
CA GLN A 26 -6.75 -10.70 8.35
C GLN A 26 -5.60 -11.44 9.07
N GLY A 27 -5.41 -12.73 8.81
CA GLY A 27 -4.28 -13.49 9.38
C GLY A 27 -3.06 -13.56 8.46
N PHE A 28 -3.30 -13.64 7.14
CA PHE A 28 -2.25 -13.82 6.15
C PHE A 28 -1.31 -12.61 6.05
N VAL A 29 -1.86 -11.39 6.02
CA VAL A 29 -1.08 -10.16 5.85
C VAL A 29 -0.15 -9.88 7.05
N PRO A 30 -0.61 -9.97 8.31
CA PRO A 30 0.28 -9.79 9.45
C PRO A 30 1.39 -10.85 9.52
N LEU A 31 1.06 -12.12 9.21
CA LEU A 31 2.05 -13.20 9.22
C LEU A 31 3.18 -12.95 8.22
N MET A 32 2.85 -12.58 6.97
CA MET A 32 3.87 -12.28 5.96
C MET A 32 4.74 -11.07 6.36
N ALA A 33 4.13 -10.02 6.91
CA ALA A 33 4.85 -8.83 7.35
C ALA A 33 5.80 -9.14 8.51
N ILE A 34 5.35 -9.91 9.50
CA ILE A 34 6.18 -10.34 10.63
C ILE A 34 7.37 -11.18 10.15
N ILE A 35 7.14 -12.16 9.27
CA ILE A 35 8.22 -12.99 8.73
C ILE A 35 9.26 -12.12 8.00
N TRP A 36 8.82 -11.17 7.17
CA TRP A 36 9.71 -10.28 6.43
C TRP A 36 10.51 -9.36 7.35
N VAL A 37 9.84 -8.70 8.28
CA VAL A 37 10.46 -7.74 9.21
C VAL A 37 11.40 -8.43 10.18
N LEU A 38 11.03 -9.60 10.73
CA LEU A 38 11.92 -10.36 11.61
C LEU A 38 13.18 -10.81 10.89
N THR A 39 13.05 -11.34 9.67
CA THR A 39 14.22 -11.74 8.87
C THR A 39 15.13 -10.55 8.59
N SER A 40 14.56 -9.41 8.17
CA SER A 40 15.34 -8.18 7.95
C SER A 40 16.02 -7.70 9.23
N LEU A 41 15.33 -7.72 10.37
CA LEU A 41 15.88 -7.30 11.66
C LEU A 41 17.05 -8.19 12.08
N VAL A 42 16.93 -9.51 11.95
CA VAL A 42 18.02 -10.46 12.24
C VAL A 42 19.25 -10.14 11.39
N ILE A 43 19.06 -9.88 10.10
CA ILE A 43 20.15 -9.53 9.18
C ILE A 43 20.80 -8.19 9.56
N CYS A 44 20.00 -7.19 9.93
CA CYS A 44 20.50 -5.90 10.42
C CYS A 44 21.32 -6.08 11.70
N VAL A 45 20.89 -6.91 12.65
CA VAL A 45 21.63 -7.19 13.89
C VAL A 45 22.94 -7.94 13.60
N MET A 46 22.94 -8.89 12.67
CA MET A 46 24.16 -9.58 12.24
C MET A 46 25.18 -8.63 11.59
N ASN A 47 24.70 -7.56 10.95
CA ASN A 47 25.52 -6.56 10.27
C ASN A 47 25.53 -5.21 10.99
N ILE A 48 25.36 -5.21 12.32
CA ILE A 48 25.18 -3.99 13.12
C ILE A 48 26.33 -2.99 12.97
N GLY A 49 27.55 -3.47 12.72
CA GLY A 49 28.73 -2.62 12.49
C GLY A 49 28.63 -1.77 11.21
N GLN A 50 27.85 -2.19 10.22
CA GLN A 50 27.68 -1.48 8.95
C GLN A 50 26.46 -0.54 8.95
N LEU A 51 25.52 -0.74 9.89
CA LEU A 51 24.30 0.08 9.97
C LEU A 51 24.55 1.58 10.08
N PRO A 52 25.50 2.09 10.89
CA PRO A 52 25.75 3.53 10.96
C PRO A 52 26.18 4.10 9.61
N HIS A 53 27.00 3.36 8.85
CA HIS A 53 27.46 3.76 7.53
C HIS A 53 26.31 3.78 6.51
N VAL A 54 25.45 2.76 6.53
CA VAL A 54 24.25 2.72 5.67
C VAL A 54 23.34 3.91 5.96
N ILE A 55 23.02 4.17 7.24
CA ILE A 55 22.16 5.30 7.62
C ILE A 55 22.80 6.62 7.19
N TRP A 56 24.10 6.80 7.42
CA TRP A 56 24.82 7.99 6.98
C TRP A 56 24.76 8.17 5.46
N SER A 57 24.95 7.10 4.69
CA SER A 57 24.87 7.15 3.23
C SER A 57 23.50 7.58 2.71
N ILE A 58 22.41 7.21 3.41
CA ILE A 58 21.06 7.68 3.09
C ILE A 58 20.96 9.19 3.31
N PHE A 59 21.42 9.69 4.45
CA PHE A 59 21.39 11.14 4.75
C PHE A 59 22.27 11.94 3.79
N GLU A 60 23.47 11.45 3.49
CA GLU A 60 24.39 12.08 2.54
C GLU A 60 23.81 12.11 1.11
N SER A 61 23.16 11.03 0.68
CA SER A 61 22.52 10.95 -0.65
C SER A 61 21.21 11.75 -0.74
N ALA A 62 20.57 12.04 0.40
CA ALA A 62 19.31 12.79 0.45
C ALA A 62 19.50 14.29 0.71
N PHE A 63 20.56 14.68 1.43
CA PHE A 63 20.82 16.05 1.88
C PHE A 63 22.24 16.55 1.58
N GLY A 64 22.98 15.87 0.69
CA GLY A 64 24.39 16.16 0.40
C GLY A 64 24.62 17.57 -0.12
N TRP A 65 25.42 18.36 0.59
CA TRP A 65 25.75 19.75 0.22
C TRP A 65 26.57 19.87 -1.09
N GLN A 66 27.18 18.78 -1.54
CA GLN A 66 27.83 18.69 -2.85
C GLN A 66 26.82 18.80 -4.02
N GLU A 67 25.54 18.53 -3.76
CA GLU A 67 24.46 18.47 -4.76
C GLU A 67 23.75 19.82 -4.94
N ALA A 68 23.93 20.76 -4.00
CA ALA A 68 23.29 22.07 -4.01
C ALA A 68 23.95 23.11 -4.94
N ALA A 69 25.16 22.85 -5.45
CA ALA A 69 25.98 23.86 -6.14
C ALA A 69 26.07 23.73 -7.68
N GLY A 70 25.56 22.66 -8.30
CA GLY A 70 25.70 22.44 -9.74
C GLY A 70 24.47 21.82 -10.40
N GLY A 71 23.95 22.41 -11.48
CA GLY A 71 22.69 22.00 -12.13
C GLY A 71 22.58 20.52 -12.56
N ALA A 72 23.70 19.80 -12.71
CA ALA A 72 23.70 18.36 -12.95
C ALA A 72 23.37 17.53 -11.68
N ALA A 73 23.69 18.03 -10.49
CA ALA A 73 23.44 17.36 -9.22
C ALA A 73 22.06 17.70 -8.62
N GLY A 74 21.54 18.91 -8.91
CA GLY A 74 20.13 19.21 -8.67
C GLY A 74 19.20 18.30 -9.48
N TYR A 75 19.64 17.87 -10.68
CA TYR A 75 18.93 16.89 -11.50
C TYR A 75 18.94 15.49 -10.86
N THR A 76 20.06 15.03 -10.29
CA THR A 76 20.13 13.72 -9.62
C THR A 76 19.31 13.69 -8.32
N LEU A 77 19.36 14.76 -7.51
CA LEU A 77 18.53 14.88 -6.31
C LEU A 77 17.04 14.93 -6.67
N SER A 78 16.68 15.75 -7.66
CA SER A 78 15.29 15.82 -8.15
C SER A 78 14.81 14.47 -8.67
N GLN A 79 15.64 13.72 -9.38
CA GLN A 79 15.32 12.35 -9.79
C GLN A 79 15.19 11.40 -8.60
N ALA A 80 16.08 11.45 -7.62
CA ALA A 80 16.01 10.59 -6.43
C ALA A 80 14.72 10.83 -5.64
N ILE A 81 14.37 12.11 -5.44
CA ILE A 81 13.12 12.52 -4.78
C ILE A 81 11.90 12.10 -5.61
N THR A 82 11.91 12.36 -6.92
CA THR A 82 10.79 12.02 -7.81
C THR A 82 10.57 10.51 -7.87
N ASN A 83 11.63 9.73 -8.05
CA ASN A 83 11.57 8.27 -8.03
C ASN A 83 11.14 7.79 -6.64
N GLY A 84 11.67 8.36 -5.56
CA GLY A 84 11.27 8.02 -4.19
C GLY A 84 9.78 8.24 -3.94
N PHE A 85 9.24 9.38 -4.35
CA PHE A 85 7.80 9.65 -4.26
C PHE A 85 6.97 8.70 -5.11
N GLN A 86 7.35 8.47 -6.37
CA GLN A 86 6.64 7.54 -7.25
C GLN A 86 6.61 6.14 -6.65
N ARG A 87 7.77 5.60 -6.22
CA ARG A 87 7.86 4.27 -5.60
C ARG A 87 7.13 4.19 -4.27
N SER A 88 7.16 5.25 -3.45
CA SER A 88 6.41 5.30 -2.19
C SER A 88 4.91 5.25 -2.44
N MET A 89 4.39 6.03 -3.39
CA MET A 89 2.98 6.02 -3.76
C MET A 89 2.52 4.65 -4.26
N PHE A 90 3.36 3.92 -4.99
CA PHE A 90 3.07 2.54 -5.39
C PHE A 90 2.92 1.58 -4.21
N SER A 91 3.67 1.79 -3.13
CA SER A 91 3.66 0.88 -1.98
C SER A 91 2.47 1.14 -1.07
N ASN A 92 2.27 2.40 -0.68
CA ASN A 92 1.31 2.77 0.36
C ASN A 92 -0.03 3.28 -0.18
N GLU A 93 -0.14 3.46 -1.50
CA GLU A 93 -1.32 3.98 -2.18
C GLU A 93 -1.81 5.34 -1.68
N ALA A 94 -0.91 6.15 -1.11
CA ALA A 94 -1.24 7.45 -0.54
C ALA A 94 -1.78 8.40 -1.62
N GLY A 95 -2.94 8.98 -1.35
CA GLY A 95 -3.59 9.95 -2.24
C GLY A 95 -4.34 9.33 -3.42
N MET A 96 -4.25 8.01 -3.67
CA MET A 96 -4.92 7.37 -4.82
C MET A 96 -6.43 7.12 -4.61
N GLY A 97 -6.92 7.12 -3.37
CA GLY A 97 -8.34 6.92 -3.08
C GLY A 97 -8.83 5.47 -3.24
N SER A 98 -7.94 4.51 -3.44
CA SER A 98 -8.24 3.07 -3.51
C SER A 98 -8.49 2.47 -2.13
N THR A 99 -7.61 2.73 -1.17
CA THR A 99 -7.66 2.17 0.20
C THR A 99 -8.93 2.49 1.00
N PRO A 100 -9.58 3.68 0.84
CA PRO A 100 -10.87 3.94 1.46
C PRO A 100 -11.98 2.96 1.07
N ASN A 101 -11.88 2.26 -0.08
CA ASN A 101 -12.85 1.23 -0.46
C ASN A 101 -12.92 0.07 0.54
N ALA A 102 -11.77 -0.34 1.12
CA ALA A 102 -11.76 -1.33 2.18
C ALA A 102 -12.24 -0.74 3.51
N ALA A 103 -11.86 0.49 3.82
CA ALA A 103 -12.26 1.13 5.06
C ALA A 103 -13.77 1.41 5.14
N ALA A 104 -14.41 1.72 4.01
CA ALA A 104 -15.85 1.90 3.91
C ALA A 104 -16.63 0.61 4.20
N ALA A 105 -16.05 -0.55 3.92
CA ALA A 105 -16.63 -1.85 4.23
C ALA A 105 -16.35 -2.31 5.66
N ALA A 106 -15.53 -1.58 6.43
CA ALA A 106 -15.13 -1.96 7.77
C ALA A 106 -16.07 -1.36 8.82
N ALA A 107 -16.58 -2.20 9.73
CA ALA A 107 -17.24 -1.71 10.93
C ALA A 107 -16.22 -0.97 11.80
N SER A 108 -16.39 0.35 11.93
CA SER A 108 -15.50 1.17 12.74
C SER A 108 -15.70 0.91 14.23
N TRP A 109 -14.60 0.68 14.94
CA TRP A 109 -14.60 0.65 16.40
C TRP A 109 -13.51 1.58 16.93
N PRO A 110 -13.86 2.66 17.64
CA PRO A 110 -15.21 3.13 17.97
C PRO A 110 -16.01 3.60 16.72
N PRO A 111 -17.36 3.69 16.78
CA PRO A 111 -18.25 3.94 15.63
C PRO A 111 -18.19 5.40 15.18
N HIS A 112 -17.05 5.76 14.60
CA HIS A 112 -16.73 7.10 14.16
C HIS A 112 -15.80 7.02 12.93
N PRO A 113 -16.09 7.71 11.81
CA PRO A 113 -15.32 7.58 10.57
C PRO A 113 -13.84 7.96 10.74
N ALA A 114 -13.53 8.97 11.56
CA ALA A 114 -12.15 9.30 11.91
C ALA A 114 -11.35 8.14 12.52
N ALA A 115 -11.99 7.20 13.23
CA ALA A 115 -11.29 6.03 13.78
C ALA A 115 -10.73 5.13 12.67
N GLN A 116 -11.51 4.87 11.62
CA GLN A 116 -11.04 4.11 10.46
C GLN A 116 -10.00 4.88 9.63
N GLY A 117 -10.11 6.20 9.57
CA GLY A 117 -9.04 7.05 9.02
C GLY A 117 -7.70 6.85 9.74
N ILE A 118 -7.72 6.79 11.08
CA ILE A 118 -6.51 6.54 11.88
C ILE A 118 -5.93 5.14 11.63
N VAL A 119 -6.77 4.10 11.54
CA VAL A 119 -6.31 2.74 11.22
C VAL A 119 -5.61 2.70 9.86
N GLN A 120 -6.16 3.39 8.84
CA GLN A 120 -5.52 3.50 7.52
C GLN A 120 -4.18 4.24 7.58
N MET A 121 -4.08 5.33 8.34
CA MET A 121 -2.81 6.05 8.54
C MET A 121 -1.74 5.15 9.19
N ILE A 122 -2.14 4.31 10.15
CA ILE A 122 -1.23 3.30 10.74
C ILE A 122 -0.81 2.27 9.68
N GLY A 123 -1.72 1.85 8.80
CA GLY A 123 -1.38 0.97 7.68
C GLY A 123 -0.26 1.53 6.80
N ILE A 124 -0.36 2.81 6.42
CA ILE A 124 0.68 3.52 5.65
C ILE A 124 2.00 3.59 6.42
N PHE A 125 1.94 3.88 7.73
CA PHE A 125 3.12 3.89 8.60
C PHE A 125 3.84 2.54 8.60
N ILE A 126 3.10 1.44 8.79
CA ILE A 126 3.66 0.09 8.80
C ILE A 126 4.25 -0.27 7.43
N ASP A 127 3.53 0.01 6.34
CA ASP A 127 4.01 -0.28 5.00
C ASP A 127 5.31 0.47 4.69
N THR A 128 5.31 1.80 4.83
CA THR A 128 6.44 2.63 4.39
C THR A 128 7.60 2.62 5.38
N LEU A 129 7.35 2.86 6.67
CA LEU A 129 8.44 3.03 7.65
C LEU A 129 8.96 1.72 8.23
N VAL A 130 8.17 0.64 8.18
CA VAL A 130 8.60 -0.66 8.68
C VAL A 130 8.97 -1.57 7.52
N ILE A 131 8.05 -1.85 6.60
CA ILE A 131 8.26 -2.86 5.54
C ILE A 131 9.19 -2.34 4.44
N CYS A 132 8.97 -1.14 3.89
CA CYS A 132 9.85 -0.59 2.86
C CYS A 132 11.24 -0.27 3.40
N THR A 133 11.33 0.30 4.61
CA THR A 133 12.63 0.55 5.26
C THR A 133 13.38 -0.76 5.51
N ALA A 134 12.72 -1.82 5.98
CA ALA A 134 13.34 -3.14 6.11
C ALA A 134 13.90 -3.66 4.78
N SER A 135 13.18 -3.46 3.67
CA SER A 135 13.64 -3.83 2.32
C SER A 135 14.83 -2.99 1.86
N ALA A 136 14.77 -1.67 2.08
CA ALA A 136 15.85 -0.74 1.73
C ALA A 136 17.14 -1.05 2.50
N MET A 137 17.04 -1.35 3.80
CA MET A 137 18.18 -1.73 4.62
C MET A 137 18.85 -3.00 4.12
N LEU A 138 18.08 -4.01 3.69
CA LEU A 138 18.65 -5.22 3.08
C LEU A 138 19.42 -4.91 1.80
N ILE A 139 18.86 -4.07 0.92
CA ILE A 139 19.52 -3.68 -0.34
C ILE A 139 20.83 -2.93 -0.04
N LEU A 140 20.80 -1.97 0.89
CA LEU A 140 21.94 -1.12 1.19
C LEU A 140 23.04 -1.86 1.97
N LEU A 141 22.67 -2.74 2.90
CA LEU A 141 23.63 -3.58 3.64
C LEU A 141 24.36 -4.58 2.74
N ALA A 142 23.72 -5.07 1.67
CA ALA A 142 24.39 -5.96 0.73
C ALA A 142 25.50 -5.27 -0.07
N GLY A 143 25.53 -3.93 -0.07
CA GLY A 143 26.51 -3.15 -0.80
C GLY A 143 26.28 -3.18 -2.32
N ASN A 144 26.77 -2.14 -2.99
CA ASN A 144 26.66 -2.00 -4.43
C ASN A 144 27.91 -2.59 -5.10
N ASP A 145 28.09 -3.92 -5.06
CA ASP A 145 29.18 -4.55 -5.81
C ASP A 145 28.94 -4.31 -7.31
N THR A 146 29.75 -3.39 -7.85
CA THR A 146 29.69 -2.70 -9.14
C THR A 146 30.00 -3.59 -10.35
N THR A 147 29.49 -4.82 -10.38
CA THR A 147 29.74 -5.75 -11.49
C THR A 147 28.44 -6.14 -12.18
N TYR A 148 28.18 -5.43 -13.29
CA TYR A 148 27.38 -5.79 -14.47
C TYR A 148 25.99 -6.43 -14.26
N MET A 149 25.01 -5.59 -13.94
CA MET A 149 23.68 -5.53 -14.61
C MET A 149 22.85 -4.43 -13.92
N PRO A 150 22.05 -3.64 -14.65
CA PRO A 150 20.95 -2.90 -14.04
C PRO A 150 19.90 -3.92 -13.57
N LEU A 151 20.12 -4.49 -12.38
CA LEU A 151 19.15 -5.36 -11.73
C LEU A 151 18.05 -4.47 -11.16
N GLU A 152 16.86 -4.55 -11.74
CA GLU A 152 15.70 -3.78 -11.31
C GLU A 152 14.74 -4.62 -10.47
N GLY A 153 14.06 -3.96 -9.53
CA GLY A 153 12.99 -4.55 -8.74
C GLY A 153 13.41 -5.73 -7.87
N ILE A 154 12.66 -6.84 -7.96
CA ILE A 154 12.81 -8.01 -7.08
C ILE A 154 14.19 -8.67 -7.21
N GLN A 155 14.81 -8.61 -8.39
CA GLN A 155 16.12 -9.22 -8.62
C GLN A 155 17.22 -8.58 -7.76
N LEU A 156 17.08 -7.28 -7.47
CA LEU A 156 18.00 -6.56 -6.59
C LEU A 156 17.93 -7.10 -5.15
N ILE A 157 16.72 -7.30 -4.63
CA ILE A 157 16.50 -7.85 -3.29
C ILE A 157 16.98 -9.31 -3.21
N GLN A 158 16.74 -10.11 -4.25
CA GLN A 158 17.25 -11.48 -4.33
C GLN A 158 18.77 -11.53 -4.32
N LYS A 159 19.45 -10.62 -5.05
CA LYS A 159 20.91 -10.50 -5.02
C LYS A 159 21.39 -10.08 -3.62
N ALA A 160 20.76 -9.05 -3.05
CA ALA A 160 21.11 -8.57 -1.72
C ALA A 160 21.02 -9.68 -0.66
N MET A 161 19.94 -10.45 -0.69
CA MET A 161 19.75 -11.58 0.20
C MET A 161 20.72 -12.73 -0.07
N ARG A 162 21.16 -12.95 -1.32
CA ARG A 162 22.24 -13.91 -1.61
C ARG A 162 23.56 -13.48 -1.01
N VAL A 163 23.89 -12.19 -1.07
CA VAL A 163 25.14 -11.66 -0.50
C VAL A 163 25.12 -11.77 1.03
N LEU A 164 24.00 -11.39 1.65
CA LEU A 164 23.90 -11.33 3.12
C LEU A 164 23.70 -12.70 3.76
N MET A 165 23.12 -13.67 3.05
CA MET A 165 22.62 -14.90 3.67
C MET A 165 22.92 -16.18 2.86
N GLY A 166 23.56 -16.05 1.69
CA GLY A 166 23.87 -17.18 0.82
C GLY A 166 22.70 -17.60 -0.09
N SER A 167 22.84 -18.75 -0.76
CA SER A 167 21.92 -19.19 -1.81
C SER A 167 20.45 -19.24 -1.40
N TRP A 168 20.16 -19.67 -0.17
CA TRP A 168 18.78 -19.79 0.34
C TRP A 168 18.07 -18.44 0.48
N GLY A 169 18.81 -17.33 0.62
CA GLY A 169 18.24 -15.99 0.76
C GLY A 169 17.40 -15.57 -0.46
N ALA A 170 17.83 -15.90 -1.68
CA ALA A 170 17.05 -15.60 -2.88
C ALA A 170 15.77 -16.45 -2.98
N GLU A 171 15.81 -17.71 -2.54
CA GLU A 171 14.63 -18.57 -2.53
C GLU A 171 13.60 -18.06 -1.53
N PHE A 172 14.05 -17.62 -0.35
CA PHE A 172 13.22 -16.95 0.64
C PHE A 172 12.54 -15.69 0.08
N VAL A 173 13.30 -14.80 -0.58
CA VAL A 173 12.72 -13.59 -1.21
C VAL A 173 11.67 -13.97 -2.25
N THR A 174 11.93 -14.99 -3.07
CA THR A 174 10.98 -15.45 -4.08
C THR A 174 9.66 -15.89 -3.45
N LEU A 175 9.73 -16.67 -2.36
CA LEU A 175 8.56 -17.09 -1.61
C LEU A 175 7.79 -15.89 -1.07
N VAL A 176 8.48 -14.97 -0.37
CA VAL A 176 7.85 -13.79 0.23
C VAL A 176 7.20 -12.90 -0.82
N VAL A 177 7.88 -12.64 -1.94
CA VAL A 177 7.35 -11.83 -3.04
C VAL A 177 6.08 -12.44 -3.64
N ILE A 178 6.00 -13.77 -3.77
CA ILE A 178 4.77 -14.43 -4.22
C ILE A 178 3.62 -14.17 -3.24
N LEU A 179 3.87 -14.19 -1.93
CA LEU A 179 2.86 -13.90 -0.91
C LEU A 179 2.41 -12.43 -0.96
N PHE A 180 3.35 -11.49 -1.08
CA PHE A 180 3.04 -10.07 -1.23
C PHE A 180 2.23 -9.83 -2.51
N ALA A 181 2.70 -10.32 -3.66
CA ALA A 181 2.00 -10.19 -4.93
C ALA A 181 0.59 -10.79 -4.88
N PHE A 182 0.43 -11.97 -4.27
CA PHE A 182 -0.88 -12.58 -4.05
C PHE A 182 -1.81 -11.67 -3.24
N SER A 183 -1.33 -11.16 -2.10
CA SER A 183 -2.12 -10.27 -1.24
C SER A 183 -2.53 -8.98 -1.97
N SER A 184 -1.62 -8.37 -2.73
CA SER A 184 -1.88 -7.13 -3.48
C SER A 184 -2.88 -7.34 -4.61
N ILE A 185 -2.79 -8.44 -5.36
CA ILE A 185 -3.77 -8.79 -6.42
C ILE A 185 -5.16 -8.95 -5.82
N VAL A 186 -5.25 -9.68 -4.70
CA VAL A 186 -6.51 -10.00 -4.04
C VAL A 186 -7.15 -8.75 -3.42
N ALA A 187 -6.35 -7.85 -2.81
CA ALA A 187 -6.81 -6.58 -2.28
C ALA A 187 -7.30 -5.63 -3.40
N ASN A 188 -6.54 -5.50 -4.49
CA ASN A 188 -6.92 -4.66 -5.61
C ASN A 188 -8.19 -5.17 -6.33
N TYR A 189 -8.36 -6.49 -6.41
CA TYR A 189 -9.61 -7.08 -6.90
C TYR A 189 -10.80 -6.69 -6.03
N ILE A 190 -10.66 -6.68 -4.69
CA ILE A 190 -11.73 -6.22 -3.78
C ILE A 190 -12.10 -4.76 -4.08
N TYR A 191 -11.12 -3.88 -4.28
CA TYR A 191 -11.38 -2.49 -4.61
C TYR A 191 -12.16 -2.37 -5.92
N ALA A 192 -11.76 -3.14 -6.95
CA ALA A 192 -12.45 -3.18 -8.23
C ALA A 192 -13.88 -3.76 -8.12
N GLU A 193 -14.08 -4.79 -7.30
CA GLU A 193 -15.41 -5.35 -7.05
C GLU A 193 -16.31 -4.33 -6.33
N ASN A 194 -15.81 -3.60 -5.33
CA ASN A 194 -16.54 -2.50 -4.68
C ASN A 194 -16.91 -1.39 -5.67
N ASN A 195 -16.04 -1.06 -6.62
CA ASN A 195 -16.36 -0.10 -7.67
C ASN A 195 -17.51 -0.58 -8.58
N LEU A 196 -17.65 -1.89 -8.84
CA LEU A 196 -18.82 -2.42 -9.55
C LEU A 196 -20.12 -2.21 -8.76
N PHE A 197 -20.08 -2.35 -7.43
CA PHE A 197 -21.22 -2.01 -6.58
C PHE A 197 -21.58 -0.53 -6.68
N PHE A 198 -20.59 0.36 -6.59
CA PHE A 198 -20.80 1.81 -6.74
C PHE A 198 -21.43 2.19 -8.09
N LEU A 199 -20.96 1.57 -9.18
CA LEU A 199 -21.48 1.80 -10.54
C LEU A 199 -22.84 1.13 -10.79
N ARG A 200 -23.43 0.45 -9.80
CA ARG A 200 -24.67 -0.35 -9.93
C ARG A 200 -24.56 -1.45 -11.00
N LEU A 201 -23.35 -1.97 -11.21
CA LEU A 201 -23.02 -3.06 -12.13
C LEU A 201 -22.77 -4.38 -11.39
N ASN A 202 -23.31 -4.54 -10.18
CA ASN A 202 -23.09 -5.70 -9.29
C ASN A 202 -23.80 -6.99 -9.72
N ASN A 203 -23.99 -7.22 -11.02
CA ASN A 203 -24.61 -8.45 -11.49
C ASN A 203 -23.58 -9.62 -11.54
N PRO A 204 -24.02 -10.89 -11.43
CA PRO A 204 -23.11 -12.03 -11.43
C PRO A 204 -22.20 -12.11 -12.66
N LYS A 205 -22.69 -11.63 -13.83
CA LYS A 205 -21.95 -11.62 -15.08
C LYS A 205 -20.77 -10.65 -15.04
N ALA A 206 -20.97 -9.43 -14.52
CA ALA A 206 -19.94 -8.41 -14.38
C ALA A 206 -18.88 -8.82 -13.36
N ILE A 207 -19.29 -9.43 -12.23
CA ILE A 207 -18.35 -9.96 -11.23
C ILE A 207 -17.48 -11.07 -11.83
N TRP A 208 -18.08 -12.02 -12.57
CA TRP A 208 -17.29 -13.06 -13.24
C TRP A 208 -16.42 -12.52 -14.37
N CYS A 209 -16.90 -11.51 -15.12
CA CYS A 209 -16.11 -10.80 -16.10
C CYS A 209 -14.87 -10.17 -15.44
N LEU A 210 -15.04 -9.44 -14.33
CA LEU A 210 -13.94 -8.85 -13.58
C LEU A 210 -12.94 -9.91 -13.13
N ARG A 211 -13.40 -11.04 -12.57
CA ARG A 211 -12.51 -12.15 -12.15
C ARG A 211 -11.68 -12.71 -13.31
N ILE A 212 -12.29 -12.93 -14.47
CA ILE A 212 -11.60 -13.41 -15.66
C ILE A 212 -10.60 -12.36 -16.17
N CYS A 213 -10.97 -11.09 -16.17
CA CYS A 213 -10.08 -9.98 -16.51
C CYS A 213 -8.89 -9.88 -15.54
N THR A 214 -9.10 -10.02 -14.23
CA THR A 214 -8.04 -10.07 -13.23
C THR A 214 -7.10 -11.25 -13.48
N PHE A 215 -7.64 -12.44 -13.74
CA PHE A 215 -6.83 -13.61 -14.09
C PHE A 215 -5.98 -13.37 -15.35
N ALA A 216 -6.60 -12.82 -16.41
CA ALA A 216 -5.91 -12.52 -17.66
C ALA A 216 -4.84 -11.45 -17.51
N THR A 217 -5.09 -10.40 -16.74
CA THR A 217 -4.13 -9.31 -16.49
C THR A 217 -2.95 -9.76 -15.64
N VAL A 218 -3.14 -10.67 -14.67
CA VAL A 218 -2.01 -11.28 -13.93
C VAL A 218 -1.10 -12.06 -14.86
N ILE A 219 -1.66 -12.88 -15.76
CA ILE A 219 -0.86 -13.61 -16.76
C ILE A 219 -0.21 -12.64 -17.74
N GLY A 220 -0.96 -11.68 -18.28
CA GLY A 220 -0.47 -10.66 -19.20
C GLY A 220 0.67 -9.85 -18.61
N GLY A 221 0.58 -9.47 -17.33
CA GLY A 221 1.65 -8.77 -16.61
C GLY A 221 2.96 -9.55 -16.54
N THR A 222 2.93 -10.89 -16.60
CA THR A 222 4.15 -11.70 -16.67
C THR A 222 4.82 -11.73 -18.04
N LEU A 223 4.14 -11.22 -19.07
CA LEU A 223 4.63 -11.14 -20.46
C LEU A 223 5.11 -9.73 -20.82
N LEU A 224 4.76 -8.72 -20.04
CA LEU A 224 5.13 -7.32 -20.27
C LEU A 224 6.48 -6.99 -19.62
N SER A 225 7.19 -6.02 -20.21
CA SER A 225 8.45 -5.53 -19.64
C SER A 225 8.20 -4.64 -18.41
N LEU A 226 9.12 -4.68 -17.44
CA LEU A 226 9.03 -3.86 -16.22
C LEU A 226 8.91 -2.35 -16.52
N PRO A 227 9.68 -1.75 -17.44
CA PRO A 227 9.57 -0.32 -17.72
C PRO A 227 8.17 0.07 -18.25
N LEU A 228 7.59 -0.76 -19.12
CA LEU A 228 6.25 -0.51 -19.66
C LEU A 228 5.19 -0.60 -18.56
N MET A 229 5.30 -1.61 -17.69
CA MET A 229 4.40 -1.78 -16.55
C MET A 229 4.45 -0.56 -15.63
N TRP A 230 5.64 -0.03 -15.33
CA TRP A 230 5.79 1.15 -14.51
C TRP A 230 5.19 2.40 -15.15
N GLN A 231 5.45 2.64 -16.44
CA GLN A 231 4.88 3.79 -17.15
C GLN A 231 3.35 3.77 -17.19
N LEU A 232 2.75 2.61 -17.48
CA LEU A 232 1.29 2.46 -17.47
C LEU A 232 0.73 2.72 -16.07
N ALA A 233 1.39 2.18 -15.05
CA ALA A 233 0.93 2.33 -13.69
C ALA A 233 1.09 3.79 -13.21
N ASP A 234 2.19 4.49 -13.54
CA ASP A 234 2.40 5.91 -13.23
C ASP A 234 1.28 6.78 -13.81
N ILE A 235 0.86 6.54 -15.05
CA ILE A 235 -0.24 7.29 -15.70
C ILE A 235 -1.57 7.03 -14.97
N ILE A 236 -1.90 5.77 -14.70
CA ILE A 236 -3.15 5.40 -14.04
C ILE A 236 -3.20 5.98 -12.62
N MET A 237 -2.10 5.86 -11.86
CA MET A 237 -1.98 6.42 -10.53
C MET A 237 -2.09 7.93 -10.52
N ALA A 238 -1.48 8.63 -11.48
CA ALA A 238 -1.61 10.09 -11.59
C ALA A 238 -3.07 10.50 -11.80
N CYS A 239 -3.81 9.81 -12.67
CA CYS A 239 -5.25 10.05 -12.87
C CYS A 239 -6.06 9.81 -11.58
N MET A 240 -5.81 8.71 -10.87
CA MET A 240 -6.48 8.40 -9.61
C MET A 240 -6.14 9.44 -8.52
N ALA A 241 -4.88 9.82 -8.40
CA ALA A 241 -4.42 10.79 -7.41
C ALA A 241 -5.00 12.18 -7.67
N ILE A 242 -5.00 12.67 -8.92
CA ILE A 242 -5.55 13.99 -9.26
C ILE A 242 -7.04 14.05 -8.94
N THR A 243 -7.80 13.02 -9.31
CA THR A 243 -9.25 13.00 -9.05
C THR A 243 -9.54 12.94 -7.54
N ASN A 244 -8.88 12.04 -6.82
CA ASN A 244 -9.10 11.86 -5.39
C ASN A 244 -8.61 13.05 -4.55
N LEU A 245 -7.41 13.57 -4.82
CA LEU A 245 -6.88 14.74 -4.09
C LEU A 245 -7.75 15.98 -4.31
N THR A 246 -8.26 16.18 -5.54
CA THR A 246 -9.20 17.28 -5.81
C THR A 246 -10.47 17.14 -4.96
N ALA A 247 -11.04 15.93 -4.88
CA ALA A 247 -12.22 15.68 -4.05
C ALA A 247 -11.93 15.90 -2.56
N ILE A 248 -10.80 15.41 -2.04
CA ILE A 248 -10.41 15.60 -0.63
C ILE A 248 -10.19 17.08 -0.30
N LEU A 249 -9.57 17.85 -1.20
CA LEU A 249 -9.38 19.29 -0.99
C LEU A 249 -10.71 20.05 -0.89
N LEU A 250 -11.68 19.71 -1.76
CA LEU A 250 -13.03 20.26 -1.69
C LEU A 250 -13.77 19.84 -0.41
N LEU A 251 -13.54 18.61 0.06
CA LEU A 251 -14.11 18.06 1.30
C LEU A 251 -13.30 18.42 2.56
N SER A 252 -12.24 19.21 2.45
CA SER A 252 -11.38 19.56 3.59
C SER A 252 -12.15 20.17 4.79
N PRO A 253 -13.22 20.98 4.62
CA PRO A 253 -14.00 21.45 5.76
C PRO A 253 -14.75 20.32 6.48
N VAL A 254 -15.26 19.34 5.72
CA VAL A 254 -15.95 18.16 6.26
C VAL A 254 -14.98 17.29 7.04
N VAL A 255 -13.81 16.99 6.46
CA VAL A 255 -12.75 16.22 7.12
C VAL A 255 -12.30 16.90 8.42
N HIS A 256 -12.07 18.21 8.40
CA HIS A 256 -11.70 18.97 9.58
C HIS A 256 -12.76 18.89 10.68
N THR A 257 -14.04 19.00 10.32
CA THR A 257 -15.17 18.92 11.26
C THR A 257 -15.25 17.55 11.92
N ILE A 258 -15.18 16.48 11.14
CA ILE A 258 -15.23 15.10 11.61
C ILE A 258 -14.01 14.78 12.50
N ALA A 259 -12.81 15.20 12.09
CA ALA A 259 -11.60 14.98 12.88
C ALA A 259 -11.64 15.75 14.21
N SER A 260 -12.10 17.00 14.19
CA SER A 260 -12.25 17.82 15.39
C SER A 260 -13.28 17.23 16.37
N ASP A 261 -14.38 16.69 15.86
CA ASP A 261 -15.37 16.00 16.70
C ASP A 261 -14.77 14.79 17.41
N TYR A 262 -14.07 13.93 16.67
CA TYR A 262 -13.39 12.77 17.24
C TYR A 262 -12.41 13.16 18.35
N LEU A 263 -11.55 14.16 18.08
CA LEU A 263 -10.55 14.64 19.04
C LEU A 263 -11.20 15.29 20.28
N ARG A 264 -12.30 16.03 20.09
CA ARG A 264 -13.09 16.60 21.19
C ARG A 264 -13.64 15.51 22.08
N GLN A 265 -14.31 14.51 21.52
CA GLN A 265 -14.88 13.38 22.28
C GLN A 265 -13.78 12.61 23.04
N ARG A 266 -12.64 12.36 22.38
CA ARG A 266 -11.46 11.78 23.03
C ARG A 266 -10.92 12.61 24.18
N LYS A 267 -10.85 13.94 24.04
CA LYS A 267 -10.36 14.86 25.09
C LYS A 267 -11.31 14.90 26.29
N LEU A 268 -12.61 14.74 26.05
CA LEU A 268 -13.62 14.64 27.10
C LEU A 268 -13.62 13.28 27.82
N GLY A 269 -12.80 12.32 27.39
CA GLY A 269 -12.77 10.97 27.95
C GLY A 269 -14.01 10.12 27.61
N VAL A 270 -14.88 10.61 26.71
CA VAL A 270 -16.05 9.86 26.24
C VAL A 270 -15.69 9.05 25.01
N ARG A 271 -16.39 7.94 24.81
CA ARG A 271 -16.22 7.10 23.63
C ARG A 271 -16.61 7.89 22.37
N PRO A 272 -15.74 8.01 21.36
CA PRO A 272 -16.08 8.70 20.12
C PRO A 272 -17.22 7.99 19.37
N VAL A 273 -18.33 8.68 19.16
CA VAL A 273 -19.46 8.21 18.33
C VAL A 273 -19.84 9.34 17.39
N PHE A 274 -19.91 9.04 16.10
CA PHE A 274 -20.35 10.04 15.12
C PHE A 274 -21.86 10.08 15.06
N ASP A 275 -22.43 11.25 15.33
CA ASP A 275 -23.85 11.53 15.30
C ASP A 275 -24.14 12.52 14.15
N PRO A 276 -24.76 12.06 13.05
CA PRO A 276 -25.09 12.90 11.90
C PRO A 276 -25.98 14.09 12.25
N LEU A 277 -26.85 13.96 13.27
CA LEU A 277 -27.81 15.00 13.66
C LEU A 277 -27.11 16.26 14.21
N ARG A 278 -25.89 16.11 14.74
CA ARG A 278 -25.08 17.24 15.23
C ARG A 278 -24.48 18.08 14.11
N TYR A 279 -24.48 17.57 12.88
CA TYR A 279 -23.85 18.18 11.71
C TYR A 279 -24.81 18.20 10.52
N PRO A 280 -25.87 19.05 10.53
CA PRO A 280 -26.91 19.04 9.51
C PRO A 280 -26.40 19.31 8.08
N ASP A 281 -25.30 20.06 7.94
CA ASP A 281 -24.65 20.32 6.65
C ASP A 281 -23.98 19.06 6.05
N ILE A 282 -23.51 18.15 6.91
CA ILE A 282 -22.96 16.84 6.53
C ILE A 282 -24.10 15.83 6.35
N GLY A 283 -25.11 15.87 7.23
CA GLY A 283 -26.27 14.98 7.17
C GLY A 283 -27.01 15.01 5.83
N ARG A 284 -27.09 16.19 5.18
CA ARG A 284 -27.67 16.35 3.84
C ARG A 284 -26.92 15.62 2.72
N GLN A 285 -25.66 15.26 2.95
CA GLN A 285 -24.78 14.61 1.96
C GLN A 285 -24.65 13.10 2.19
N LEU A 286 -25.21 12.57 3.29
CA LEU A 286 -25.17 11.15 3.58
C LEU A 286 -26.16 10.40 2.69
N SER A 287 -25.77 9.21 2.23
CA SER A 287 -26.73 8.29 1.61
C SER A 287 -27.80 7.90 2.64
N PRO A 288 -29.08 7.81 2.25
CA PRO A 288 -30.09 7.12 3.06
C PRO A 288 -29.54 5.74 3.45
N ASP A 289 -29.79 5.30 4.69
CA ASP A 289 -29.35 4.02 5.27
C ASP A 289 -27.87 3.92 5.64
N ALA A 290 -27.05 4.93 5.37
CA ALA A 290 -25.62 4.84 5.71
C ALA A 290 -25.44 4.73 7.24
N TRP A 291 -26.10 5.60 7.99
CA TRP A 291 -25.79 5.86 9.41
C TRP A 291 -27.02 5.78 10.33
N ASP A 292 -28.14 5.25 9.83
CA ASP A 292 -29.44 5.24 10.53
C ASP A 292 -29.49 4.28 11.74
N ASP A 293 -28.60 3.28 11.80
CA ASP A 293 -28.54 2.28 12.87
C ASP A 293 -27.83 2.74 14.16
N VAL A 294 -27.14 3.89 14.16
CA VAL A 294 -26.31 4.32 15.31
C VAL A 294 -27.12 5.08 16.38
N SER A 295 -28.41 5.33 16.13
CA SER A 295 -29.26 6.21 16.96
C SER A 295 -30.21 5.50 17.94
N GLN A 296 -30.13 4.17 18.12
CA GLN A 296 -31.10 3.42 18.94
C GLN A 296 -30.60 2.77 20.25
N GLU A 297 -29.43 3.16 20.79
CA GLU A 297 -29.05 2.78 22.17
C GLU A 297 -28.75 4.00 23.06
#